data_AF-A0A7W5GZF1-F1
#
_entry.id   AF-A0A7W5GZF1-F1
#
_cell.length_a   1.000
_cell.length_b   1.000
_cell.length_c   1.000
_cell.angle_alpha   90.00
_cell.angle_beta   90.00
_cell.angle_gamma   90.00
#
_symmetry.space_group_name_H-M   'P 1'
#
loop_
_entity.id
_entity.type
_entity.pdbx_description
1 polymer ?
#
loop_
_entity_poly.entity_id
_entity_poly.type
_entity_poly.pdbx_seq_one_letter_code
_entity_poly.pdbx_strand_id
1 'polypeptide(L)'
;MTDTAHLKKGVLSVFELLSENCLEIPVYQRPYKWTEKNINQLFSDIALHKYKTAYRLGTVVFHREEEDQCPKNVKLNIVDGQQRTLSLMLAARALINERTGPKATNPIVRKDLQKMLEQLDQGMKDPRFSNRLSQTNLHNNYLAVSRIVSRPDFTEEMVHFLLNQCELVFFELKDISEAFQFFDSQNARGRDLEPHDLLKAFHLREFTEEDEHLKSKVVSHWESSDSERLAKLFSNYLFRIRNWSRGESARYFGKEHTHLFKGVNINSIDSYPYVEQLRMAHHFVDEYNQHYQRRIDGQYLPFPFHLDQIIINGRRFFEMIGHYHQEIDKLQQTFYPGKGSALISDHQVAPDLEELASRILRVLSTYEGRWRTGDRYVRSLFDCLLIAYVDKFGMVEISRAIEKVFIWAYSLRLKMQVVQLASMDNHALANNLFLLLKEATQPADFLSLELPVLAEVKASKTDDIERLFKEMRFYESKK
;
A
#
# COMPACT_ATOMS: atom_id res chain seq x y z
N MET A 1 -29.59 17.97 -19.65
CA MET A 1 -28.50 18.96 -19.69
C MET A 1 -28.04 19.14 -18.25
N THR A 2 -27.01 18.40 -17.85
CA THR A 2 -26.44 18.46 -16.51
C THR A 2 -25.26 19.43 -16.54
N ASP A 3 -25.40 20.55 -15.84
CA ASP A 3 -24.33 21.52 -15.61
C ASP A 3 -23.10 20.80 -15.03
N THR A 4 -22.03 20.72 -15.81
CA THR A 4 -20.72 20.25 -15.38
C THR A 4 -20.15 21.28 -14.40
N ALA A 5 -20.14 20.96 -13.11
CA ALA A 5 -19.52 21.78 -12.09
C ALA A 5 -18.01 21.95 -12.37
N HIS A 6 -17.65 23.14 -12.89
CA HIS A 6 -16.38 23.86 -12.86
C HIS A 6 -15.04 23.09 -12.75
N LEU A 7 -14.71 22.24 -13.72
CA LEU A 7 -13.31 21.86 -14.01
C LEU A 7 -12.56 23.06 -14.60
N LYS A 8 -11.65 23.67 -13.85
CA LYS A 8 -10.74 24.71 -14.38
C LYS A 8 -9.50 24.04 -14.96
N LYS A 9 -9.17 24.35 -16.21
CA LYS A 9 -8.02 23.78 -16.91
C LYS A 9 -7.26 24.85 -17.65
N GLY A 10 -5.96 24.62 -17.83
CA GLY A 10 -5.14 25.55 -18.57
C GLY A 10 -3.68 25.11 -18.65
N VAL A 11 -2.82 26.08 -18.82
CA VAL A 11 -1.38 25.92 -18.95
C VAL A 11 -0.71 26.84 -17.96
N LEU A 12 0.31 26.33 -17.27
CA LEU A 12 1.19 27.13 -16.42
C LEU A 12 2.64 26.87 -16.84
N SER A 13 3.42 27.93 -16.97
CA SER A 13 4.88 27.83 -16.98
C SER A 13 5.39 27.33 -15.63
N VAL A 14 6.64 26.86 -15.59
CA VAL A 14 7.29 26.48 -14.32
C VAL A 14 7.30 27.66 -13.36
N PHE A 15 7.59 28.88 -13.84
CA PHE A 15 7.58 30.06 -12.99
C PHE A 15 6.20 30.33 -12.37
N GLU A 16 5.13 30.30 -13.16
CA GLU A 16 3.77 30.52 -12.64
C GLU A 16 3.36 29.43 -11.63
N LEU A 17 3.68 28.16 -11.91
CA LEU A 17 3.41 27.05 -10.99
C LEU A 17 4.09 27.24 -9.63
N LEU A 18 5.38 27.60 -9.65
CA LEU A 18 6.19 27.74 -8.43
C LEU A 18 5.93 29.04 -7.67
N SER A 19 5.35 30.04 -8.35
CA SER A 19 4.92 31.32 -7.74
C SER A 19 3.56 31.23 -7.04
N GLU A 20 2.88 30.09 -7.12
CA GLU A 20 1.56 29.90 -6.53
C GLU A 20 1.66 29.72 -5.01
N ASN A 21 1.35 30.79 -4.26
CA ASN A 21 1.46 30.81 -2.80
C ASN A 21 0.51 29.81 -2.10
N CYS A 22 -0.58 29.42 -2.78
CA CYS A 22 -1.56 28.49 -2.23
C CYS A 22 -1.17 27.02 -2.40
N LEU A 23 -0.06 26.72 -3.10
CA LEU A 23 0.37 25.35 -3.40
C LEU A 23 0.70 24.56 -2.12
N GLU A 24 0.17 23.34 -2.01
CA GLU A 24 0.36 22.46 -0.85
C GLU A 24 0.64 21.02 -1.28
N ILE A 25 1.55 20.34 -0.58
CA ILE A 25 1.79 18.90 -0.74
C ILE A 25 1.06 18.19 0.40
N PRO A 26 -0.15 17.65 0.15
CA PRO A 26 -0.97 17.12 1.23
C PRO A 26 -0.36 15.84 1.81
N VAL A 27 -0.65 15.58 3.10
CA VAL A 27 -0.08 14.44 3.87
C VAL A 27 -0.39 13.08 3.24
N TYR A 28 -1.47 13.00 2.48
CA TYR A 28 -1.86 11.77 1.79
C TYR A 28 -1.07 11.48 0.51
N GLN A 29 -0.21 12.39 0.05
CA GLN A 29 0.68 12.12 -1.08
C GLN A 29 1.76 11.11 -0.73
N ARG A 30 2.25 10.39 -1.75
CA ARG A 30 3.31 9.40 -1.56
C ARG A 30 4.67 10.06 -1.33
N PRO A 31 5.61 9.37 -0.66
CA PRO A 31 7.00 9.80 -0.54
C PRO A 31 7.63 10.18 -1.87
N TYR A 32 8.59 11.12 -1.82
CA TYR A 32 9.39 11.47 -2.98
C TYR A 32 10.37 10.33 -3.33
N LYS A 33 10.15 9.70 -4.49
CA LYS A 33 10.85 8.47 -4.94
C LYS A 33 11.77 8.72 -6.14
N TRP A 34 11.74 9.90 -6.74
CA TRP A 34 12.67 10.21 -7.84
C TRP A 34 14.12 10.17 -7.36
N THR A 35 14.97 9.58 -8.19
CA THR A 35 16.41 9.43 -7.95
C THR A 35 17.19 10.36 -8.88
N GLU A 36 18.51 10.42 -8.71
CA GLU A 36 19.40 11.21 -9.57
C GLU A 36 19.24 10.83 -11.06
N LYS A 37 18.94 9.57 -11.36
CA LYS A 37 18.63 9.13 -12.73
C LYS A 37 17.41 9.87 -13.31
N ASN A 38 16.37 10.09 -12.51
CA ASN A 38 15.17 10.80 -12.95
C ASN A 38 15.45 12.30 -13.16
N ILE A 39 16.26 12.91 -12.30
CA ILE A 39 16.72 14.29 -12.46
C ILE A 39 17.53 14.44 -13.76
N ASN A 40 18.51 13.57 -13.98
CA ASN A 40 19.33 13.61 -15.19
C ASN A 40 18.47 13.45 -16.45
N GLN A 41 17.47 12.57 -16.43
CA GLN A 41 16.52 12.44 -17.53
C GLN A 41 15.73 13.73 -17.75
N LEU A 42 15.15 14.32 -16.69
CA LEU A 42 14.38 15.56 -16.78
C LEU A 42 15.20 16.69 -17.43
N PHE A 43 16.42 16.92 -16.96
CA PHE A 43 17.29 17.97 -17.49
C PHE A 43 17.80 17.68 -18.89
N SER A 44 18.06 16.41 -19.22
CA SER A 44 18.41 16.00 -20.59
C SER A 44 17.26 16.28 -21.56
N ASP A 45 16.03 15.98 -21.15
CA ASP A 45 14.84 16.23 -21.96
C ASP A 45 14.60 17.73 -22.17
N ILE A 46 14.79 18.55 -21.13
CA ILE A 46 14.70 20.02 -21.22
C ILE A 46 15.77 20.56 -22.18
N ALA A 47 17.01 20.08 -22.06
CA ALA A 47 18.11 20.51 -22.93
C ALA A 47 17.87 20.13 -24.40
N LEU A 48 17.30 18.94 -24.66
CA LEU A 48 16.94 18.48 -26.00
C LEU A 48 15.86 19.37 -26.65
N HIS A 49 14.96 19.91 -25.84
CA HIS A 49 13.79 20.66 -26.29
C HIS A 49 13.95 22.18 -26.25
N LYS A 50 15.10 22.70 -25.84
CA LYS A 50 15.34 24.14 -25.59
C LYS A 50 15.08 25.08 -26.76
N TYR A 51 15.07 24.56 -28.00
CA TYR A 51 14.81 25.34 -29.21
C TYR A 51 13.33 25.36 -29.62
N LYS A 52 12.45 24.64 -28.91
CA LYS A 52 11.00 24.71 -29.14
C LYS A 52 10.43 25.98 -28.52
N THR A 53 9.30 26.44 -29.04
CA THR A 53 8.58 27.59 -28.48
C THR A 53 8.08 27.33 -27.07
N ALA A 54 7.67 26.09 -26.80
CA ALA A 54 7.37 25.58 -25.47
C ALA A 54 7.59 24.06 -25.38
N TYR A 55 7.85 23.57 -24.17
CA TYR A 55 8.02 22.14 -23.86
C TYR A 55 7.10 21.70 -22.73
N ARG A 56 6.32 20.64 -22.97
CA ARG A 56 5.33 20.15 -22.02
C ARG A 56 5.93 19.11 -21.08
N LEU A 57 6.07 19.48 -19.80
CA LEU A 57 6.53 18.59 -18.73
C LEU A 57 5.43 17.63 -18.22
N GLY A 58 4.24 17.74 -18.80
CA GLY A 58 3.07 16.89 -18.60
C GLY A 58 1.99 17.56 -17.76
N THR A 59 1.22 16.78 -17.00
CA THR A 59 0.03 17.24 -16.27
C THR A 59 0.29 17.45 -14.77
N VAL A 60 -0.39 18.42 -14.18
CA VAL A 60 -0.53 18.59 -12.72
C VAL A 60 -2.02 18.67 -12.39
N VAL A 61 -2.45 17.98 -11.34
CA VAL A 61 -3.86 17.98 -10.91
C VAL A 61 -3.93 18.58 -9.51
N PHE A 62 -4.76 19.59 -9.35
CA PHE A 62 -5.00 20.29 -8.10
C PHE A 62 -6.39 19.99 -7.56
N HIS A 63 -6.46 19.78 -6.25
CA HIS A 63 -7.69 19.89 -5.48
C HIS A 63 -7.68 21.24 -4.77
N ARG A 64 -8.64 22.10 -5.13
CA ARG A 64 -8.84 23.41 -4.52
C ARG A 64 -9.73 23.27 -3.30
N GLU A 65 -9.11 23.38 -2.13
CA GLU A 65 -9.79 23.37 -0.84
C GLU A 65 -10.06 24.83 -0.44
N GLU A 66 -11.35 25.15 -0.29
CA GLU A 66 -11.83 26.44 0.21
C GLU A 66 -12.32 26.21 1.66
N GLU A 67 -11.66 26.77 2.67
CA GLU A 67 -12.16 26.71 4.05
C GLU A 67 -13.42 27.61 4.17
N ASP A 68 -14.58 27.00 4.48
CA ASP A 68 -15.89 27.67 4.57
C ASP A 68 -15.91 28.90 5.49
N GLN A 69 -14.98 29.00 6.44
CA GLN A 69 -14.95 30.04 7.47
C GLN A 69 -13.98 31.20 7.16
N CYS A 70 -13.14 31.11 6.12
CA CYS A 70 -12.24 32.20 5.70
C CYS A 70 -11.83 32.07 4.22
N PRO A 71 -12.45 32.83 3.28
CA PRO A 71 -12.11 32.80 1.85
C PRO A 71 -10.67 33.27 1.50
N LYS A 72 -9.84 33.60 2.51
CA LYS A 72 -8.42 33.92 2.36
C LYS A 72 -7.48 32.70 2.47
N ASN A 73 -7.98 31.53 2.90
CA ASN A 73 -7.19 30.30 3.06
C ASN A 73 -7.50 29.30 1.95
N VAL A 74 -7.35 29.70 0.69
CA VAL A 74 -7.43 28.75 -0.42
C VAL A 74 -6.16 27.89 -0.39
N LYS A 75 -6.31 26.57 -0.37
CA LYS A 75 -5.19 25.63 -0.56
C LYS A 75 -5.34 24.93 -1.90
N LEU A 76 -4.25 24.86 -2.65
CA LEU A 76 -4.14 24.12 -3.90
C LEU A 76 -3.32 22.86 -3.64
N ASN A 77 -4.03 21.81 -3.22
CA ASN A 77 -3.44 20.52 -2.90
C ASN A 77 -3.04 19.79 -4.19
N ILE A 78 -1.77 19.39 -4.31
CA ILE A 78 -1.32 18.58 -5.45
C ILE A 78 -1.84 17.15 -5.30
N VAL A 79 -2.68 16.71 -6.25
CA VAL A 79 -3.21 15.34 -6.37
C VAL A 79 -2.36 14.50 -7.33
N ASP A 80 -1.91 15.09 -8.44
CA ASP A 80 -0.99 14.46 -9.40
C ASP A 80 0.15 15.42 -9.79
N GLY A 81 1.31 14.88 -10.18
CA GLY A 81 2.47 15.66 -10.62
C GLY A 81 3.46 16.01 -9.50
N GLN A 82 3.18 15.62 -8.25
CA GLN A 82 3.99 15.89 -7.05
C GLN A 82 5.50 15.71 -7.26
N GLN A 83 5.93 14.57 -7.83
CA GLN A 83 7.36 14.28 -7.99
C GLN A 83 8.05 15.29 -8.92
N ARG A 84 7.39 15.64 -10.04
CA ARG A 84 7.89 16.64 -11.00
C ARG A 84 7.92 18.02 -10.37
N THR A 85 6.83 18.43 -9.71
CA THR A 85 6.74 19.74 -9.05
C THR A 85 7.85 19.90 -8.02
N LEU A 86 8.08 18.90 -7.16
CA LEU A 86 9.18 18.93 -6.20
C LEU A 86 10.56 19.02 -6.87
N SER A 87 10.81 18.29 -7.94
CA SER A 87 12.08 18.40 -8.68
C SER A 87 12.28 19.79 -9.31
N LEU A 88 11.20 20.43 -9.78
CA LEU A 88 11.24 21.80 -10.31
C LEU A 88 11.48 22.83 -9.19
N MET A 89 10.89 22.63 -8.01
CA MET A 89 11.19 23.44 -6.81
C MET A 89 12.67 23.34 -6.42
N LEU A 90 13.24 22.12 -6.45
CA LEU A 90 14.69 21.93 -6.22
C LEU A 90 15.54 22.67 -7.27
N ALA A 91 15.11 22.68 -8.54
CA ALA A 91 15.77 23.44 -9.60
C ALA A 91 15.74 24.95 -9.36
N ALA A 92 14.59 25.50 -8.96
CA ALA A 92 14.48 26.91 -8.61
C ALA A 92 15.37 27.26 -7.40
N ARG A 93 15.33 26.46 -6.32
CA ARG A 93 16.19 26.68 -5.14
C ARG A 93 17.68 26.59 -5.48
N ALA A 94 18.08 25.61 -6.29
CA ALA A 94 19.46 25.49 -6.72
C ALA A 94 19.89 26.70 -7.59
N LEU A 95 19.04 27.19 -8.49
CA LEU A 95 19.34 28.40 -9.27
C LEU A 95 19.53 29.63 -8.38
N ILE A 96 18.66 29.82 -7.39
CA ILE A 96 18.80 30.90 -6.40
C ILE A 96 20.14 30.75 -5.66
N ASN A 97 20.38 29.60 -5.04
CA ASN A 97 21.55 29.43 -4.16
C ASN A 97 22.89 29.44 -4.93
N GLU A 98 22.94 28.84 -6.11
CA GLU A 98 24.18 28.65 -6.85
C GLU A 98 24.48 29.78 -7.84
N ARG A 99 23.46 30.51 -8.33
CA ARG A 99 23.62 31.49 -9.42
C ARG A 99 23.29 32.94 -9.07
N THR A 100 22.63 33.22 -7.94
CA THR A 100 22.41 34.60 -7.47
C THR A 100 23.24 34.98 -6.24
N GLY A 101 23.88 34.01 -5.59
CA GLY A 101 24.74 34.24 -4.43
C GLY A 101 26.08 34.93 -4.75
N PRO A 102 26.72 35.58 -3.77
CA PRO A 102 27.99 36.31 -3.95
C PRO A 102 29.19 35.42 -4.33
N LYS A 103 29.05 34.10 -4.21
CA LYS A 103 30.07 33.09 -4.56
C LYS A 103 29.74 32.32 -5.85
N ALA A 104 28.76 32.78 -6.62
CA ALA A 104 28.32 32.11 -7.84
C ALA A 104 29.47 32.04 -8.87
N THR A 105 29.80 30.83 -9.32
CA THR A 105 30.80 30.59 -10.37
C THR A 105 30.25 30.84 -11.77
N ASN A 106 28.92 30.77 -11.94
CA ASN A 106 28.19 31.06 -13.17
C ASN A 106 27.00 31.98 -12.85
N PRO A 107 27.23 33.26 -12.54
CA PRO A 107 26.15 34.15 -12.08
C PRO A 107 25.14 34.46 -13.19
N ILE A 108 23.89 34.72 -12.81
CA ILE A 108 22.87 35.26 -13.73
C ILE A 108 23.02 36.77 -13.81
N VAL A 109 23.22 37.30 -15.01
CA VAL A 109 23.39 38.73 -15.28
C VAL A 109 22.08 39.37 -15.77
N ARG A 110 21.22 38.61 -16.47
CA ARG A 110 19.91 39.09 -16.92
C ARG A 110 19.02 39.52 -15.76
N LYS A 111 18.67 40.81 -15.75
CA LYS A 111 17.86 41.45 -14.71
C LYS A 111 16.44 40.86 -14.59
N ASP A 112 15.85 40.47 -15.71
CA ASP A 112 14.54 39.82 -15.72
C ASP A 112 14.56 38.48 -14.98
N LEU A 113 15.58 37.65 -15.22
CA LEU A 113 15.76 36.37 -14.54
C LEU A 113 16.10 36.54 -13.06
N GLN A 114 16.95 37.52 -12.70
CA GLN A 114 17.22 37.85 -11.30
C GLN A 114 15.92 38.17 -10.55
N LYS A 115 15.09 39.05 -11.10
CA LYS A 115 13.81 39.45 -10.50
C LYS A 115 12.86 38.26 -10.34
N MET A 116 12.78 37.37 -11.33
CA MET A 116 11.96 36.16 -11.24
C MET A 116 12.45 35.23 -10.10
N LEU A 117 13.76 35.01 -10.00
CA LEU A 117 14.33 34.17 -8.94
C LEU A 117 14.16 34.79 -7.55
N GLU A 118 14.27 36.11 -7.41
CA GLU A 118 13.96 36.83 -6.16
C GLU A 118 12.49 36.67 -5.75
N GLN A 119 11.56 36.73 -6.71
CA GLN A 119 10.13 36.49 -6.46
C GLN A 119 9.87 35.06 -5.98
N LEU A 120 10.50 34.07 -6.62
CA LEU A 120 10.41 32.68 -6.17
C LEU A 120 11.06 32.49 -4.80
N ASP A 121 12.18 33.14 -4.51
CA ASP A 121 12.86 32.99 -3.23
C ASP A 121 11.97 33.43 -2.05
N GLN A 122 11.22 34.53 -2.24
CA GLN A 122 10.31 35.10 -1.25
C GLN A 122 8.94 34.39 -1.17
N GLY A 123 8.41 33.92 -2.29
CA GLY A 123 7.04 33.39 -2.39
C GLY A 123 6.93 31.86 -2.33
N MET A 124 7.94 31.13 -2.81
CA MET A 124 7.87 29.68 -2.91
C MET A 124 7.97 29.05 -1.52
N LYS A 125 6.96 28.24 -1.17
CA LYS A 125 6.95 27.48 0.08
C LYS A 125 7.96 26.33 0.03
N ASP A 126 8.65 26.08 1.15
CA ASP A 126 9.47 24.88 1.31
C ASP A 126 8.68 23.78 2.05
N PRO A 127 8.20 22.75 1.35
CA PRO A 127 7.45 21.67 1.96
C PRO A 127 8.32 20.88 2.94
N ARG A 128 7.76 20.54 4.10
CA ARG A 128 8.42 19.71 5.12
C ARG A 128 7.99 18.26 4.98
N PHE A 129 8.95 17.35 4.98
CA PHE A 129 8.71 15.92 4.89
C PHE A 129 9.19 15.20 6.15
N SER A 130 8.34 14.38 6.75
CA SER A 130 8.69 13.50 7.87
C SER A 130 9.33 12.18 7.42
N ASN A 131 9.01 11.74 6.19
CA ASN A 131 9.47 10.49 5.63
C ASN A 131 10.98 10.53 5.29
N ARG A 132 11.78 9.62 5.88
CA ARG A 132 13.25 9.56 5.69
C ARG A 132 13.66 9.35 4.24
N LEU A 133 12.97 8.48 3.49
CA LEU A 133 13.26 8.24 2.07
C LEU A 133 13.11 9.53 1.25
N SER A 134 12.05 10.29 1.52
CA SER A 134 11.81 11.59 0.86
C SER A 134 12.93 12.56 1.17
N GLN A 135 13.32 12.70 2.46
CA GLN A 135 14.41 13.58 2.87
C GLN A 135 15.73 13.22 2.17
N THR A 136 16.10 11.94 2.16
CA THR A 136 17.32 11.46 1.49
C THR A 136 17.29 11.73 -0.02
N ASN A 137 16.19 11.40 -0.69
CA ASN A 137 16.06 11.58 -2.14
C ASN A 137 16.02 13.07 -2.53
N LEU A 138 15.33 13.92 -1.76
CA LEU A 138 15.30 15.36 -2.00
C LEU A 138 16.68 15.96 -1.83
N HIS A 139 17.42 15.58 -0.78
CA HIS A 139 18.79 16.04 -0.56
C HIS A 139 19.73 15.63 -1.69
N ASN A 140 19.76 14.34 -2.05
CA ASN A 140 20.62 13.83 -3.12
C ASN A 140 20.30 14.50 -4.47
N ASN A 141 19.01 14.69 -4.77
CA ASN A 141 18.60 15.35 -6.00
C ASN A 141 18.88 16.84 -5.98
N TYR A 142 18.76 17.53 -4.85
CA TYR A 142 19.20 18.93 -4.73
C TYR A 142 20.67 19.05 -5.10
N LEU A 143 21.54 18.19 -4.56
CA LEU A 143 22.97 18.18 -4.91
C LEU A 143 23.23 17.85 -6.39
N ALA A 144 22.48 16.93 -6.98
CA ALA A 144 22.56 16.64 -8.41
C ALA A 144 22.15 17.85 -9.26
N VAL A 145 21.06 18.51 -8.90
CA VAL A 145 20.55 19.71 -9.58
C VAL A 145 21.52 20.88 -9.42
N SER A 146 22.04 21.16 -8.22
CA SER A 146 23.10 22.16 -7.99
C SER A 146 24.29 21.92 -8.93
N ARG A 147 24.77 20.67 -9.02
CA ARG A 147 25.84 20.32 -9.96
C ARG A 147 25.50 20.58 -11.42
N ILE A 148 24.23 20.47 -11.83
CA ILE A 148 23.80 20.74 -13.21
C ILE A 148 23.73 22.25 -13.47
N VAL A 149 23.05 23.00 -12.60
CA VAL A 149 22.78 24.43 -12.83
C VAL A 149 24.02 25.31 -12.69
N SER A 150 25.01 24.88 -11.90
CA SER A 150 26.28 25.59 -11.74
C SER A 150 27.24 25.42 -12.91
N ARG A 151 26.95 24.52 -13.86
CA ARG A 151 27.87 24.28 -14.99
C ARG A 151 27.83 25.45 -15.98
N PRO A 152 28.96 25.78 -16.63
CA PRO A 152 29.00 26.83 -17.65
C PRO A 152 28.09 26.56 -18.87
N ASP A 153 27.85 25.28 -19.20
CA ASP A 153 26.97 24.87 -20.30
C ASP A 153 25.48 25.04 -19.97
N PHE A 154 25.12 25.28 -18.71
CA PHE A 154 23.76 25.66 -18.31
C PHE A 154 23.58 27.19 -18.45
N THR A 155 23.26 27.63 -19.67
CA THR A 155 23.21 29.05 -20.04
C THR A 155 22.00 29.79 -19.45
N GLU A 156 22.03 31.12 -19.43
CA GLU A 156 20.86 31.92 -19.04
C GLU A 156 19.66 31.71 -19.98
N GLU A 157 19.89 31.34 -21.24
CA GLU A 157 18.83 30.91 -22.16
C GLU A 157 18.15 29.62 -21.67
N MET A 158 18.92 28.67 -21.13
CA MET A 158 18.36 27.45 -20.53
C MET A 158 17.58 27.76 -19.25
N VAL A 159 18.03 28.72 -18.44
CA VAL A 159 17.26 29.20 -17.27
C VAL A 159 15.95 29.83 -17.71
N HIS A 160 15.98 30.72 -18.70
CA HIS A 160 14.78 31.32 -19.26
C HIS A 160 13.82 30.27 -19.83
N PHE A 161 14.35 29.32 -20.60
CA PHE A 161 13.56 28.22 -21.16
C PHE A 161 12.92 27.36 -20.08
N LEU A 162 13.66 27.01 -19.02
CA LEU A 162 13.14 26.26 -17.88
C LEU A 162 12.00 27.00 -17.19
N LEU A 163 12.15 28.29 -16.90
CA LEU A 163 11.17 29.04 -16.11
C LEU A 163 9.94 29.46 -16.91
N ASN A 164 10.12 29.92 -18.16
CA ASN A 164 9.05 30.55 -18.95
C ASN A 164 8.47 29.65 -20.05
N GLN A 165 9.23 28.68 -20.57
CA GLN A 165 8.84 27.90 -21.76
C GLN A 165 8.65 26.41 -21.49
N CYS A 166 9.10 25.92 -20.34
CA CYS A 166 8.65 24.64 -19.83
C CYS A 166 7.29 24.84 -19.16
N GLU A 167 6.31 24.08 -19.63
CA GLU A 167 4.90 24.27 -19.30
C GLU A 167 4.27 22.98 -18.81
N LEU A 168 3.33 23.09 -17.88
CA LEU A 168 2.48 22.02 -17.39
C LEU A 168 1.02 22.30 -17.77
N VAL A 169 0.31 21.25 -18.15
CA VAL A 169 -1.15 21.31 -18.29
C VAL A 169 -1.73 21.10 -16.90
N PHE A 170 -2.54 22.04 -16.41
CA PHE A 170 -3.17 21.89 -15.11
C PHE A 170 -4.65 21.60 -15.21
N PHE A 171 -5.14 20.86 -14.23
CA PHE A 171 -6.55 20.65 -13.94
C PHE A 171 -6.78 20.99 -12.47
N GLU A 172 -7.74 21.86 -12.19
CA GLU A 172 -8.12 22.29 -10.85
C GLU A 172 -9.58 21.88 -10.64
N LEU A 173 -9.80 21.07 -9.60
CA LEU A 173 -11.09 20.54 -9.21
C LEU A 173 -11.41 20.96 -7.78
N LYS A 174 -12.69 21.22 -7.50
CA LYS A 174 -13.17 21.55 -6.14
C LYS A 174 -13.46 20.30 -5.32
N ASP A 175 -13.83 19.20 -5.98
CA ASP A 175 -14.10 17.94 -5.32
C ASP A 175 -12.85 17.05 -5.33
N ILE A 176 -12.42 16.62 -4.15
CA ILE A 176 -11.24 15.76 -3.98
C ILE A 176 -11.45 14.38 -4.64
N SER A 177 -12.67 13.87 -4.63
CA SER A 177 -13.01 12.56 -5.19
C SER A 177 -12.88 12.55 -6.71
N GLU A 178 -13.39 13.59 -7.37
CA GLU A 178 -13.20 13.84 -8.80
C GLU A 178 -11.72 14.02 -9.13
N ALA A 179 -10.96 14.75 -8.31
CA ALA A 179 -9.54 14.97 -8.55
C ALA A 179 -8.75 13.66 -8.55
N PHE A 180 -9.06 12.75 -7.62
CA PHE A 180 -8.46 11.42 -7.60
C PHE A 180 -8.98 10.51 -8.73
N GLN A 181 -10.25 10.62 -9.15
CA GLN A 181 -10.74 9.88 -10.33
C GLN A 181 -9.99 10.33 -11.60
N PHE A 182 -9.76 11.63 -11.74
CA PHE A 182 -8.97 12.19 -12.82
C PHE A 182 -7.54 11.63 -12.78
N PHE A 183 -6.90 11.62 -11.62
CA PHE A 183 -5.59 11.00 -11.40
C PHE A 183 -5.54 9.52 -11.83
N ASP A 184 -6.51 8.71 -11.43
CA ASP A 184 -6.56 7.28 -11.79
C ASP A 184 -6.67 7.10 -13.31
N SER A 185 -7.52 7.90 -13.95
CA SER A 185 -7.74 7.84 -15.40
C SER A 185 -6.50 8.25 -16.22
N GLN A 186 -5.71 9.21 -15.73
CA GLN A 186 -4.48 9.66 -16.39
C GLN A 186 -3.34 8.63 -16.20
N ASN A 187 -3.21 8.07 -14.99
CA ASN A 187 -2.17 7.09 -14.70
C ASN A 187 -2.40 5.72 -15.35
N ALA A 188 -3.62 5.42 -15.80
CA ALA A 188 -3.89 4.24 -16.63
C ALA A 188 -3.12 4.25 -17.98
N ARG A 189 -2.57 5.39 -18.41
CA ARG A 189 -1.75 5.54 -19.63
C ARG A 189 -0.24 5.67 -19.35
N GLY A 190 0.17 5.80 -18.08
CA GLY A 190 1.54 6.05 -17.65
C GLY A 190 2.20 4.83 -16.97
N ARG A 191 3.20 5.07 -16.09
CA ARG A 191 3.76 3.99 -15.25
C ARG A 191 2.66 3.49 -14.31
N ASP A 192 2.36 2.19 -14.39
CA ASP A 192 1.30 1.59 -13.60
C ASP A 192 1.52 1.80 -12.09
N LEU A 193 0.50 2.36 -11.44
CA LEU A 193 0.39 2.35 -9.98
C LEU A 193 0.17 0.92 -9.50
N GLU A 194 0.78 0.59 -8.36
CA GLU A 194 0.53 -0.69 -7.70
C GLU A 194 -0.93 -0.75 -7.20
N PRO A 195 -1.57 -1.94 -7.14
CA PRO A 195 -2.96 -2.05 -6.70
C PRO A 195 -3.22 -1.42 -5.32
N HIS A 196 -2.28 -1.51 -4.37
CA HIS A 196 -2.43 -0.90 -3.05
C HIS A 196 -2.36 0.64 -3.09
N ASP A 197 -1.65 1.23 -4.06
CA ASP A 197 -1.63 2.69 -4.26
C ASP A 197 -3.00 3.19 -4.76
N LEU A 198 -3.65 2.42 -5.66
CA LEU A 198 -5.02 2.71 -6.13
C LEU A 198 -6.05 2.57 -5.01
N LEU A 199 -5.91 1.56 -4.16
CA LEU A 199 -6.78 1.37 -3.00
C LEU A 199 -6.61 2.52 -2.00
N LYS A 200 -5.38 2.92 -1.68
CA LYS A 200 -5.14 4.11 -0.87
C LYS A 200 -5.81 5.35 -1.49
N ALA A 201 -5.56 5.55 -2.79
CA ALA A 201 -6.29 6.44 -3.70
C ALA A 201 -7.78 6.56 -3.39
N PHE A 202 -8.45 5.42 -3.52
CA PHE A 202 -9.87 5.26 -3.33
C PHE A 202 -10.30 5.55 -1.90
N HIS A 203 -9.76 4.85 -0.91
CA HIS A 203 -10.22 4.98 0.47
C HIS A 203 -9.92 6.35 1.10
N LEU A 204 -8.95 7.12 0.60
CA LEU A 204 -8.74 8.51 1.02
C LEU A 204 -9.91 9.43 0.67
N ARG A 205 -10.62 9.15 -0.43
CA ARG A 205 -11.81 9.90 -0.87
C ARG A 205 -13.02 9.59 -0.02
N GLU A 206 -13.08 8.35 0.45
CA GLU A 206 -14.23 7.82 1.18
C GLU A 206 -14.17 8.16 2.69
N PHE A 207 -13.29 9.07 3.11
CA PHE A 207 -13.32 9.63 4.46
C PHE A 207 -14.57 10.49 4.63
N THR A 208 -15.20 10.38 5.79
CA THR A 208 -16.32 11.23 6.18
C THR A 208 -15.79 12.53 6.80
N GLU A 209 -16.61 13.58 6.82
CA GLU A 209 -16.25 14.84 7.49
C GLU A 209 -15.89 14.62 8.97
N GLU A 210 -16.60 13.71 9.63
CA GLU A 210 -16.35 13.31 11.02
C GLU A 210 -14.96 12.67 11.20
N ASP A 211 -14.49 11.90 10.22
CA ASP A 211 -13.22 11.17 10.26
C ASP A 211 -12.01 11.99 9.75
N GLU A 212 -12.23 13.18 9.18
CA GLU A 212 -11.17 13.95 8.51
C GLU A 212 -10.02 14.30 9.47
N HIS A 213 -10.32 14.56 10.75
CA HIS A 213 -9.33 14.81 11.80
C HIS A 213 -8.44 13.59 12.11
N LEU A 214 -8.89 12.36 11.81
CA LEU A 214 -8.14 11.11 12.02
C LEU A 214 -7.28 10.71 10.81
N LYS A 215 -7.57 11.27 9.64
CA LYS A 215 -6.93 10.94 8.36
C LYS A 215 -5.42 10.97 8.42
N SER A 216 -4.83 12.05 8.94
CA SER A 216 -3.37 12.17 9.04
C SER A 216 -2.74 11.06 9.88
N LYS A 217 -3.37 10.69 11.01
CA LYS A 217 -2.87 9.64 11.91
C LYS A 217 -2.90 8.29 11.21
N VAL A 218 -4.02 7.95 10.60
CA VAL A 218 -4.26 6.64 9.97
C VAL A 218 -3.40 6.46 8.71
N VAL A 219 -3.29 7.50 7.89
CA VAL A 219 -2.47 7.48 6.67
C VAL A 219 -0.98 7.44 7.00
N SER A 220 -0.53 8.08 8.08
CA SER A 220 0.88 8.00 8.49
C SER A 220 1.33 6.55 8.78
N HIS A 221 0.45 5.72 9.37
CA HIS A 221 0.73 4.32 9.61
C HIS A 221 0.90 3.53 8.29
N TRP A 222 0.02 3.78 7.32
CA TRP A 222 0.16 3.21 5.98
C TRP A 222 1.48 3.64 5.31
N GLU A 223 1.81 4.93 5.33
CA GLU A 223 3.00 5.47 4.66
C GLU A 223 4.33 5.13 5.34
N SER A 224 4.29 4.79 6.63
CA SER A 224 5.44 4.24 7.34
C SER A 224 5.69 2.76 7.04
N SER A 225 4.69 2.07 6.48
CA SER A 225 4.83 0.68 6.06
C SER A 225 5.64 0.62 4.77
N ASP A 226 6.53 -0.37 4.67
CA ASP A 226 7.30 -0.59 3.45
C ASP A 226 6.38 -1.01 2.30
N SER A 227 6.57 -0.40 1.12
CA SER A 227 5.71 -0.63 -0.04
C SER A 227 5.76 -2.07 -0.54
N GLU A 228 6.91 -2.73 -0.43
CA GLU A 228 7.04 -4.14 -0.81
C GLU A 228 6.30 -5.04 0.20
N ARG A 229 6.37 -4.68 1.49
CA ARG A 229 5.62 -5.36 2.54
C ARG A 229 4.11 -5.24 2.37
N LEU A 230 3.59 -4.06 2.03
CA LEU A 230 2.18 -3.86 1.71
C LEU A 230 1.77 -4.67 0.48
N ALA A 231 2.57 -4.65 -0.60
CA ALA A 231 2.30 -5.44 -1.79
C ALA A 231 2.23 -6.95 -1.46
N LYS A 232 3.13 -7.45 -0.61
CA LYS A 232 3.10 -8.84 -0.11
C LYS A 232 1.87 -9.13 0.76
N LEU A 233 1.47 -8.21 1.63
CA LEU A 233 0.27 -8.37 2.47
C LEU A 233 -0.97 -8.59 1.60
N PHE A 234 -1.19 -7.70 0.61
CA PHE A 234 -2.31 -7.82 -0.31
C PHE A 234 -2.22 -9.09 -1.16
N SER A 235 -1.10 -9.29 -1.87
CA SER A 235 -0.99 -10.36 -2.86
C SER A 235 -0.86 -11.77 -2.26
N ASN A 236 -0.19 -11.92 -1.11
CA ASN A 236 0.09 -13.24 -0.53
C ASN A 236 -0.92 -13.66 0.53
N TYR A 237 -1.68 -12.74 1.12
CA TYR A 237 -2.63 -13.07 2.18
C TYR A 237 -4.03 -12.58 1.85
N LEU A 238 -4.26 -11.26 1.89
CA LEU A 238 -5.61 -10.71 1.85
C LEU A 238 -6.37 -11.10 0.57
N PHE A 239 -5.72 -10.97 -0.59
CA PHE A 239 -6.32 -11.34 -1.88
C PHE A 239 -6.57 -12.85 -1.99
N ARG A 240 -5.58 -13.66 -1.58
CA ARG A 240 -5.66 -15.12 -1.63
C ARG A 240 -6.78 -15.67 -0.77
N ILE A 241 -6.80 -15.29 0.49
CA ILE A 241 -7.80 -15.74 1.45
C ILE A 241 -9.20 -15.31 0.97
N ARG A 242 -9.36 -14.04 0.57
CA ARG A 242 -10.66 -13.51 0.17
C ARG A 242 -11.22 -14.16 -1.10
N ASN A 243 -10.40 -14.41 -2.12
CA ASN A 243 -10.86 -15.08 -3.34
C ASN A 243 -11.10 -16.58 -3.14
N TRP A 244 -10.20 -17.28 -2.45
CA TRP A 244 -10.42 -18.71 -2.19
C TRP A 244 -11.64 -18.94 -1.30
N SER A 245 -11.92 -18.09 -0.31
CA SER A 245 -13.16 -18.13 0.48
C SER A 245 -14.44 -17.84 -0.34
N ARG A 246 -14.32 -17.36 -1.58
CA ARG A 246 -15.42 -17.18 -2.54
C ARG A 246 -15.48 -18.25 -3.62
N GLY A 247 -14.52 -19.18 -3.63
CA GLY A 247 -14.38 -20.16 -4.72
C GLY A 247 -13.83 -19.54 -6.02
N GLU A 248 -13.13 -18.41 -5.93
CA GLU A 248 -12.53 -17.72 -7.08
C GLU A 248 -11.00 -17.90 -7.12
N SER A 249 -10.43 -17.80 -8.32
CA SER A 249 -8.98 -17.91 -8.52
C SER A 249 -8.22 -16.76 -7.86
N ALA A 250 -7.06 -17.05 -7.27
CA ALA A 250 -6.22 -16.07 -6.59
C ALA A 250 -4.74 -16.14 -7.03
N ARG A 251 -4.49 -16.32 -8.33
CA ARG A 251 -3.12 -16.45 -8.86
C ARG A 251 -2.33 -15.15 -8.75
N TYR A 252 -2.87 -14.07 -9.31
CA TYR A 252 -2.22 -12.77 -9.40
C TYR A 252 -3.15 -11.68 -8.90
N PHE A 253 -2.65 -10.83 -8.00
CA PHE A 253 -3.34 -9.64 -7.60
C PHE A 253 -2.96 -8.49 -8.52
N GLY A 254 -3.95 -7.87 -9.14
CA GLY A 254 -3.79 -6.80 -10.13
C GLY A 254 -4.83 -5.70 -9.95
N LYS A 255 -4.77 -4.68 -10.81
CA LYS A 255 -5.66 -3.51 -10.73
C LYS A 255 -7.13 -3.88 -10.91
N GLU A 256 -7.40 -4.84 -11.78
CA GLU A 256 -8.71 -5.42 -12.06
C GLU A 256 -9.37 -6.02 -10.81
N HIS A 257 -8.56 -6.42 -9.81
CA HIS A 257 -9.02 -7.02 -8.56
C HIS A 257 -9.24 -6.01 -7.43
N THR A 258 -8.97 -4.71 -7.65
CA THR A 258 -9.13 -3.68 -6.61
C THR A 258 -10.56 -3.55 -6.11
N HIS A 259 -11.55 -3.86 -6.95
CA HIS A 259 -12.97 -3.84 -6.57
C HIS A 259 -13.29 -4.76 -5.37
N LEU A 260 -12.53 -5.84 -5.15
CA LEU A 260 -12.73 -6.75 -4.02
C LEU A 260 -12.47 -6.09 -2.66
N PHE A 261 -11.69 -5.01 -2.67
CA PHE A 261 -11.31 -4.21 -1.51
C PHE A 261 -12.08 -2.88 -1.44
N LYS A 262 -13.03 -2.64 -2.34
CA LYS A 262 -13.97 -1.52 -2.26
C LYS A 262 -15.29 -2.05 -1.72
N GLY A 263 -15.86 -1.40 -0.72
CA GLY A 263 -17.11 -1.82 -0.11
C GLY A 263 -18.03 -0.65 0.16
N VAL A 264 -18.56 -0.56 1.37
CA VAL A 264 -19.67 0.35 1.71
C VAL A 264 -19.20 1.56 2.51
N ASN A 265 -19.88 2.69 2.32
CA ASN A 265 -19.78 3.85 3.20
C ASN A 265 -20.90 3.78 4.23
N ILE A 266 -20.56 3.49 5.49
CA ILE A 266 -21.56 3.26 6.55
C ILE A 266 -22.50 4.45 6.76
N ASN A 267 -21.98 5.67 6.59
CA ASN A 267 -22.70 6.92 6.89
C ASN A 267 -23.53 7.44 5.70
N SER A 268 -23.18 7.09 4.46
CA SER A 268 -23.84 7.61 3.25
C SER A 268 -24.62 6.57 2.46
N ILE A 269 -24.48 5.28 2.79
CA ILE A 269 -25.28 4.24 2.16
C ILE A 269 -26.73 4.29 2.65
N ASP A 270 -27.68 4.05 1.74
CA ASP A 270 -29.09 3.85 2.09
C ASP A 270 -29.19 2.80 3.22
N SER A 271 -30.27 2.85 4.00
CA SER A 271 -30.51 1.92 5.12
C SER A 271 -30.79 0.49 4.63
N TYR A 272 -29.79 -0.15 4.03
CA TYR A 272 -29.82 -1.54 3.65
C TYR A 272 -29.60 -2.41 4.89
N PRO A 273 -30.47 -3.40 5.15
CA PRO A 273 -30.40 -4.23 6.35
C PRO A 273 -29.05 -4.95 6.54
N TYR A 274 -28.38 -5.35 5.46
CA TYR A 274 -27.11 -6.10 5.55
C TYR A 274 -25.94 -5.28 6.12
N VAL A 275 -26.04 -3.96 6.17
CA VAL A 275 -25.00 -3.06 6.70
C VAL A 275 -25.27 -2.66 8.15
N GLU A 276 -26.47 -2.91 8.68
CA GLU A 276 -26.88 -2.44 10.01
C GLU A 276 -25.93 -2.91 11.12
N GLN A 277 -25.51 -4.18 11.09
CA GLN A 277 -24.56 -4.73 12.07
C GLN A 277 -23.21 -4.00 12.02
N LEU A 278 -22.71 -3.70 10.82
CA LEU A 278 -21.46 -2.96 10.64
C LEU A 278 -21.60 -1.50 11.09
N ARG A 279 -22.76 -0.88 10.84
CA ARG A 279 -23.09 0.47 11.29
C ARG A 279 -23.12 0.55 12.82
N MET A 280 -23.80 -0.40 13.47
CA MET A 280 -23.83 -0.52 14.93
C MET A 280 -22.43 -0.69 15.49
N ALA A 281 -21.63 -1.61 14.94
CA ALA A 281 -20.25 -1.83 15.37
C ALA A 281 -19.38 -0.56 15.20
N HIS A 282 -19.53 0.14 14.07
CA HIS A 282 -18.78 1.36 13.77
C HIS A 282 -19.03 2.45 14.82
N HIS A 283 -20.30 2.81 15.04
CA HIS A 283 -20.64 3.87 15.99
C HIS A 283 -20.36 3.45 17.43
N PHE A 284 -20.65 2.19 17.82
CA PHE A 284 -20.39 1.71 19.16
C PHE A 284 -18.89 1.75 19.50
N VAL A 285 -18.02 1.28 18.60
CA VAL A 285 -16.56 1.29 18.81
C VAL A 285 -16.04 2.72 18.96
N ASP A 286 -16.54 3.66 18.15
CA ASP A 286 -16.09 5.04 18.24
C ASP A 286 -16.60 5.74 19.51
N GLU A 287 -17.87 5.56 19.86
CA GLU A 287 -18.45 6.08 21.11
C GLU A 287 -17.70 5.52 22.33
N TYR A 288 -17.48 4.20 22.36
CA TYR A 288 -16.73 3.53 23.43
C TYR A 288 -15.35 4.16 23.63
N ASN A 289 -14.59 4.32 22.54
CA ASN A 289 -13.22 4.85 22.59
C ASN A 289 -13.15 6.35 22.89
N GLN A 290 -14.21 7.11 22.57
CA GLN A 290 -14.28 8.54 22.87
C GLN A 290 -14.74 8.82 24.30
N HIS A 291 -15.39 7.85 24.96
CA HIS A 291 -15.92 8.01 26.31
C HIS A 291 -14.84 8.41 27.31
N TYR A 292 -15.11 9.42 28.15
CA TYR A 292 -14.13 9.99 29.08
C TYR A 292 -13.50 8.95 30.01
N GLN A 293 -14.27 7.94 30.45
CA GLN A 293 -13.76 6.84 31.28
C GLN A 293 -12.56 6.12 30.65
N ARG A 294 -12.50 6.01 29.32
CA ARG A 294 -11.36 5.37 28.63
C ARG A 294 -10.06 6.15 28.79
N ARG A 295 -10.14 7.47 29.03
CA ARG A 295 -8.98 8.30 29.37
C ARG A 295 -8.49 8.07 30.79
N ILE A 296 -9.33 7.50 31.66
CA ILE A 296 -8.99 7.18 33.05
C ILE A 296 -8.37 5.78 33.11
N ASP A 297 -9.04 4.78 32.53
CA ASP A 297 -8.61 3.38 32.62
C ASP A 297 -7.65 2.94 31.49
N GLY A 298 -7.50 3.76 30.44
CA GLY A 298 -6.62 3.48 29.32
C GLY A 298 -7.09 2.36 28.40
N GLN A 299 -8.32 1.86 28.54
CA GLN A 299 -8.84 0.78 27.71
C GLN A 299 -9.19 1.28 26.31
N TYR A 300 -8.87 0.46 25.32
CA TYR A 300 -9.17 0.73 23.90
C TYR A 300 -9.85 -0.50 23.30
N LEU A 301 -10.96 -0.29 22.60
CA LEU A 301 -11.68 -1.33 21.88
C LEU A 301 -11.32 -1.23 20.39
N PRO A 302 -10.52 -2.18 19.84
CA PRO A 302 -10.29 -2.22 18.40
C PRO A 302 -11.57 -2.59 17.66
N PHE A 303 -11.69 -2.13 16.41
CA PHE A 303 -12.79 -2.58 15.56
C PHE A 303 -12.64 -4.08 15.26
N PRO A 304 -13.71 -4.89 15.39
CA PRO A 304 -13.64 -6.34 15.20
C PRO A 304 -13.60 -6.69 13.71
N PHE A 305 -12.41 -6.69 13.10
CA PHE A 305 -12.28 -7.05 11.69
C PHE A 305 -12.35 -8.57 11.47
N HIS A 306 -12.88 -8.98 10.31
CA HIS A 306 -12.83 -10.35 9.78
C HIS A 306 -12.38 -10.32 8.31
N LEU A 307 -11.61 -11.32 7.85
CA LEU A 307 -10.96 -11.29 6.52
C LEU A 307 -11.97 -11.35 5.36
N ASP A 308 -13.10 -12.00 5.57
CA ASP A 308 -14.15 -12.21 4.58
C ASP A 308 -15.31 -11.22 4.68
N GLN A 309 -15.30 -10.30 5.66
CA GLN A 309 -16.36 -9.31 5.82
C GLN A 309 -16.44 -8.31 4.65
N ILE A 310 -17.55 -7.58 4.62
CA ILE A 310 -17.72 -6.43 3.72
C ILE A 310 -16.73 -5.34 4.11
N ILE A 311 -16.00 -4.80 3.14
CA ILE A 311 -15.07 -3.70 3.41
C ILE A 311 -15.87 -2.45 3.78
N ILE A 312 -15.44 -1.79 4.83
CA ILE A 312 -15.89 -0.45 5.18
C ILE A 312 -14.89 0.53 4.57
N ASN A 313 -15.37 1.40 3.69
CA ASN A 313 -14.52 2.36 3.01
C ASN A 313 -14.00 3.44 3.99
N GLY A 314 -13.10 4.31 3.51
CA GLY A 314 -12.56 5.37 4.36
C GLY A 314 -11.59 4.86 5.41
N ARG A 315 -11.70 5.42 6.62
CA ARG A 315 -10.82 5.14 7.77
C ARG A 315 -10.73 3.66 8.11
N ARG A 316 -11.86 2.95 8.18
CA ARG A 316 -11.91 1.55 8.63
C ARG A 316 -11.14 0.61 7.71
N PHE A 317 -11.04 0.90 6.42
CA PHE A 317 -10.17 0.16 5.50
C PHE A 317 -8.70 0.24 5.93
N PHE A 318 -8.19 1.45 6.20
CA PHE A 318 -6.80 1.62 6.61
C PHE A 318 -6.53 0.96 7.97
N GLU A 319 -7.46 1.06 8.92
CA GLU A 319 -7.39 0.37 10.20
C GLU A 319 -7.37 -1.15 10.03
N MET A 320 -8.18 -1.70 9.11
CA MET A 320 -8.20 -3.13 8.78
C MET A 320 -6.85 -3.60 8.23
N ILE A 321 -6.24 -2.82 7.32
CA ILE A 321 -4.93 -3.16 6.76
C ILE A 321 -3.84 -3.11 7.81
N GLY A 322 -3.85 -2.09 8.68
CA GLY A 322 -2.94 -2.01 9.83
C GLY A 322 -3.12 -3.18 10.81
N HIS A 323 -4.37 -3.55 11.09
CA HIS A 323 -4.72 -4.70 11.93
C HIS A 323 -4.14 -6.01 11.36
N TYR A 324 -4.45 -6.35 10.11
CA TYR A 324 -3.97 -7.60 9.52
C TYR A 324 -2.48 -7.64 9.26
N HIS A 325 -1.85 -6.49 9.04
CA HIS A 325 -0.41 -6.42 9.02
C HIS A 325 0.18 -6.86 10.38
N GLN A 326 -0.35 -6.35 11.49
CA GLN A 326 0.11 -6.71 12.84
C GLN A 326 -0.24 -8.15 13.21
N GLU A 327 -1.46 -8.61 12.91
CA GLU A 327 -1.88 -9.98 13.26
C GLU A 327 -1.08 -11.03 12.49
N ILE A 328 -0.82 -10.82 11.20
CA ILE A 328 0.01 -11.76 10.43
C ILE A 328 1.44 -11.78 10.94
N ASP A 329 2.02 -10.63 11.30
CA ASP A 329 3.35 -10.56 11.91
C ASP A 329 3.40 -11.34 13.24
N LYS A 330 2.39 -11.16 14.10
CA LYS A 330 2.27 -11.89 15.37
C LYS A 330 2.17 -13.39 15.13
N LEU A 331 1.27 -13.84 14.26
CA LEU A 331 1.10 -15.26 13.96
C LEU A 331 2.38 -15.89 13.38
N GLN A 332 3.09 -15.17 12.52
CA GLN A 332 4.38 -15.61 12.02
C GLN A 332 5.42 -15.75 13.14
N GLN A 333 5.48 -14.80 14.07
CA GLN A 333 6.39 -14.88 15.22
C GLN A 333 6.00 -16.01 16.18
N THR A 334 4.69 -16.21 16.40
CA THR A 334 4.16 -17.26 17.27
C THR A 334 4.46 -18.65 16.72
N PHE A 335 4.21 -18.89 15.43
CA PHE A 335 4.40 -20.23 14.84
C PHE A 335 5.81 -20.48 14.31
N TYR A 336 6.59 -19.43 14.02
CA TYR A 336 7.90 -19.52 13.39
C TYR A 336 8.91 -18.52 14.01
N PRO A 337 9.26 -18.68 15.31
CA PRO A 337 10.20 -17.78 15.96
C PRO A 337 11.57 -17.83 15.27
N GLY A 338 12.11 -16.65 14.93
CA GLY A 338 13.41 -16.54 14.27
C GLY A 338 14.57 -17.03 15.16
N LYS A 339 15.62 -17.59 14.54
CA LYS A 339 16.89 -17.89 15.23
C LYS A 339 17.52 -16.58 15.72
N GLY A 340 17.25 -16.20 16.97
CA GLY A 340 17.72 -14.93 17.56
C GLY A 340 16.65 -14.11 18.27
N SER A 341 15.38 -14.55 18.30
CA SER A 341 14.35 -13.96 19.16
C SER A 341 14.55 -14.40 20.63
N ALA A 342 15.72 -14.10 21.19
CA ALA A 342 15.84 -13.94 22.63
C ALA A 342 15.18 -12.59 22.97
N LEU A 343 14.29 -12.59 23.97
CA LEU A 343 13.39 -11.50 24.36
C LEU A 343 12.04 -11.46 23.60
N ILE A 344 11.28 -12.55 23.70
CA ILE A 344 9.83 -12.39 23.86
C ILE A 344 9.67 -11.97 25.33
N SER A 345 9.13 -10.77 25.56
CA SER A 345 8.79 -10.29 26.90
C SER A 345 7.91 -11.31 27.64
N ASP A 346 8.05 -11.36 28.96
CA ASP A 346 7.46 -12.32 29.93
C ASP A 346 5.92 -12.53 29.89
N HIS A 347 5.20 -12.00 28.89
CA HIS A 347 3.73 -12.01 28.85
C HIS A 347 3.09 -12.51 27.54
N GLN A 348 3.83 -13.19 26.65
CA GLN A 348 3.22 -13.98 25.58
C GLN A 348 3.69 -15.43 25.65
N VAL A 349 2.88 -16.23 26.33
CA VAL A 349 2.99 -17.70 26.37
C VAL A 349 2.80 -18.18 24.93
N ALA A 350 3.82 -18.85 24.36
CA ALA A 350 3.65 -19.57 23.11
C ALA A 350 2.46 -20.53 23.26
N PRO A 351 1.58 -20.67 22.25
CA PRO A 351 0.41 -21.53 22.39
C PRO A 351 0.85 -22.92 22.85
N ASP A 352 0.12 -23.48 23.80
CA ASP A 352 0.35 -24.85 24.28
C ASP A 352 -0.06 -25.81 23.16
N LEU A 353 0.85 -25.97 22.20
CA LEU A 353 0.68 -26.80 21.02
C LEU A 353 1.01 -28.24 21.38
N GLU A 354 0.16 -29.14 20.92
CA GLU A 354 0.44 -30.57 21.03
C GLU A 354 1.73 -30.92 20.28
N GLU A 355 2.39 -32.00 20.71
CA GLU A 355 3.72 -32.38 20.22
C GLU A 355 3.75 -32.53 18.69
N LEU A 356 2.69 -33.11 18.10
CA LEU A 356 2.60 -33.34 16.66
C LEU A 356 2.49 -32.03 15.89
N ALA A 357 1.60 -31.12 16.29
CA ALA A 357 1.46 -29.80 15.68
C ALA A 357 2.78 -28.99 15.76
N SER A 358 3.43 -29.01 16.92
CA SER A 358 4.76 -28.40 17.11
C SER A 358 5.81 -28.99 16.18
N ARG A 359 5.81 -30.32 16.02
CA ARG A 359 6.74 -31.02 15.13
C ARG A 359 6.50 -30.68 13.67
N ILE A 360 5.24 -30.58 13.24
CA ILE A 360 4.85 -30.15 11.89
C ILE A 360 5.47 -28.77 11.59
N LEU A 361 5.20 -27.76 12.43
CA LEU A 361 5.70 -26.40 12.21
C LEU A 361 7.24 -26.35 12.14
N ARG A 362 7.92 -27.12 12.99
CA ARG A 362 9.38 -27.26 12.97
C ARG A 362 9.85 -27.86 11.65
N VAL A 363 9.26 -28.96 11.21
CA VAL A 363 9.63 -29.63 9.95
C VAL A 363 9.42 -28.69 8.77
N LEU A 364 8.28 -27.98 8.70
CA LEU A 364 8.02 -27.00 7.63
C LEU A 364 9.07 -25.88 7.56
N SER A 365 9.75 -25.61 8.67
CA SER A 365 10.79 -24.61 8.80
C SER A 365 12.20 -25.14 8.49
N THR A 366 12.42 -26.46 8.46
CA THR A 366 13.76 -27.05 8.36
C THR A 366 13.97 -28.03 7.22
N TYR A 367 12.92 -28.59 6.62
CA TYR A 367 13.09 -29.61 5.58
C TYR A 367 13.83 -29.08 4.35
N GLU A 368 14.57 -29.97 3.68
CA GLU A 368 15.54 -29.65 2.62
C GLU A 368 14.93 -28.82 1.47
N GLY A 369 13.74 -29.20 1.01
CA GLY A 369 13.09 -28.62 -0.17
C GLY A 369 12.44 -27.24 0.02
N ARG A 370 12.38 -26.69 1.24
CA ARG A 370 11.51 -25.56 1.63
C ARG A 370 11.67 -24.26 0.83
N TRP A 371 12.85 -24.03 0.25
CA TRP A 371 13.16 -22.79 -0.46
C TRP A 371 12.77 -22.82 -1.94
N ARG A 372 12.46 -24.00 -2.48
CA ARG A 372 12.06 -24.16 -3.88
C ARG A 372 10.74 -23.44 -4.13
N THR A 373 10.56 -22.94 -5.35
CA THR A 373 9.40 -22.12 -5.72
C THR A 373 8.07 -22.86 -5.50
N GLY A 374 7.98 -24.13 -5.91
CA GLY A 374 6.79 -24.94 -5.70
C GLY A 374 6.47 -25.16 -4.22
N ASP A 375 7.49 -25.43 -3.40
CA ASP A 375 7.39 -25.59 -1.96
C ASP A 375 6.95 -24.30 -1.26
N ARG A 376 7.40 -23.13 -1.75
CA ARG A 376 6.92 -21.82 -1.28
C ARG A 376 5.45 -21.56 -1.60
N TYR A 377 4.94 -22.04 -2.74
CA TYR A 377 3.50 -21.98 -3.04
C TYR A 377 2.69 -22.82 -2.06
N VAL A 378 3.09 -24.07 -1.84
CA VAL A 378 2.41 -24.94 -0.87
C VAL A 378 2.46 -24.35 0.54
N ARG A 379 3.60 -23.74 0.91
CA ARG A 379 3.71 -23.06 2.19
C ARG A 379 2.78 -21.84 2.30
N SER A 380 2.67 -21.04 1.24
CA SER A 380 1.71 -19.92 1.19
C SER A 380 0.27 -20.39 1.37
N LEU A 381 -0.09 -21.55 0.78
CA LEU A 381 -1.41 -22.14 0.93
C LEU A 381 -1.70 -22.55 2.39
N PHE A 382 -0.73 -23.20 3.03
CA PHE A 382 -0.78 -23.55 4.45
C PHE A 382 -0.96 -22.31 5.33
N ASP A 383 -0.10 -21.30 5.16
CA ASP A 383 -0.12 -20.09 5.99
C ASP A 383 -1.43 -19.31 5.81
N CYS A 384 -1.95 -19.19 4.57
CA CYS A 384 -3.22 -18.51 4.30
C CYS A 384 -4.40 -19.17 5.04
N LEU A 385 -4.50 -20.50 4.96
CA LEU A 385 -5.63 -21.20 5.59
C LEU A 385 -5.52 -21.19 7.12
N LEU A 386 -4.30 -21.28 7.65
CA LEU A 386 -4.07 -21.17 9.10
C LEU A 386 -4.41 -19.75 9.61
N ILE A 387 -4.03 -18.71 8.88
CA ILE A 387 -4.40 -17.32 9.20
C ILE A 387 -5.92 -17.15 9.16
N ALA A 388 -6.58 -17.67 8.13
CA ALA A 388 -8.05 -17.61 8.04
C ALA A 388 -8.72 -18.36 9.20
N TYR A 389 -8.15 -19.49 9.64
CA TYR A 389 -8.67 -20.24 10.78
C TYR A 389 -8.57 -19.43 12.08
N VAL A 390 -7.40 -18.83 12.33
CA VAL A 390 -7.18 -18.02 13.53
C VAL A 390 -8.03 -16.74 13.53
N ASP A 391 -8.19 -16.09 12.37
CA ASP A 391 -9.09 -14.93 12.21
C ASP A 391 -10.54 -15.26 12.62
N LYS A 392 -10.99 -16.49 12.34
CA LYS A 392 -12.35 -16.92 12.60
C LYS A 392 -12.58 -17.52 14.00
N PHE A 393 -11.69 -18.41 14.44
CA PHE A 393 -11.87 -19.20 15.66
C PHE A 393 -10.82 -18.92 16.75
N GLY A 394 -9.88 -18.01 16.49
CA GLY A 394 -8.75 -17.79 17.39
C GLY A 394 -7.87 -19.03 17.51
N MET A 395 -7.37 -19.30 18.72
CA MET A 395 -6.48 -20.44 19.00
C MET A 395 -7.24 -21.72 19.41
N VAL A 396 -8.56 -21.73 19.30
CA VAL A 396 -9.38 -22.89 19.69
C VAL A 396 -9.07 -24.07 18.78
N GLU A 397 -8.71 -25.21 19.37
CA GLU A 397 -8.30 -26.44 18.66
C GLU A 397 -7.18 -26.26 17.60
N ILE A 398 -6.31 -25.26 17.80
CA ILE A 398 -5.29 -24.87 16.82
C ILE A 398 -4.32 -26.00 16.43
N SER A 399 -3.98 -26.90 17.37
CA SER A 399 -3.12 -28.07 17.09
C SER A 399 -3.73 -28.97 16.02
N ARG A 400 -5.03 -29.30 16.18
CA ARG A 400 -5.78 -30.14 15.23
C ARG A 400 -5.97 -29.43 13.89
N ALA A 401 -6.17 -28.11 13.91
CA ALA A 401 -6.25 -27.30 12.70
C ALA A 401 -4.92 -27.32 11.93
N ILE A 402 -3.77 -27.16 12.60
CA ILE A 402 -2.43 -27.24 12.01
C ILE A 402 -2.24 -28.59 11.31
N GLU A 403 -2.56 -29.68 12.00
CA GLU A 403 -2.45 -31.04 11.45
C GLU A 403 -3.29 -31.21 10.18
N LYS A 404 -4.54 -30.74 10.21
CA LYS A 404 -5.45 -30.86 9.08
C LYS A 404 -5.03 -30.01 7.89
N VAL A 405 -4.67 -28.75 8.14
CA VAL A 405 -4.20 -27.81 7.11
C VAL A 405 -2.89 -28.32 6.51
N PHE A 406 -2.01 -28.93 7.32
CA PHE A 406 -0.78 -29.56 6.85
C PHE A 406 -1.06 -30.69 5.87
N ILE A 407 -1.91 -31.66 6.24
CA ILE A 407 -2.26 -32.78 5.35
C ILE A 407 -2.86 -32.26 4.04
N TRP A 408 -3.81 -31.32 4.13
CA TRP A 408 -4.45 -30.77 2.95
C TRP A 408 -3.46 -30.04 2.04
N ALA A 409 -2.66 -29.11 2.55
CA ALA A 409 -1.74 -28.32 1.74
C ALA A 409 -0.59 -29.16 1.19
N TYR A 410 0.08 -29.96 2.03
CA TYR A 410 1.26 -30.73 1.62
C TYR A 410 0.93 -31.99 0.82
N SER A 411 -0.33 -32.43 0.79
CA SER A 411 -0.77 -33.45 -0.17
C SER A 411 -0.49 -33.01 -1.62
N LEU A 412 -0.69 -31.73 -1.93
CA LEU A 412 -0.35 -31.17 -3.24
C LEU A 412 1.13 -31.31 -3.54
N ARG A 413 1.98 -30.99 -2.56
CA ARG A 413 3.43 -31.10 -2.72
C ARG A 413 3.82 -32.54 -3.04
N LEU A 414 3.34 -33.50 -2.26
CA LEU A 414 3.72 -34.91 -2.38
C LEU A 414 3.21 -35.56 -3.67
N LYS A 415 2.04 -35.15 -4.19
CA LYS A 415 1.45 -35.69 -5.42
C LYS A 415 2.18 -35.26 -6.71
N MET A 416 3.01 -34.22 -6.66
CA MET A 416 3.57 -33.60 -7.87
C MET A 416 5.11 -33.55 -7.86
N GLN A 417 5.74 -33.78 -9.01
CA GLN A 417 7.18 -33.51 -9.19
C GLN A 417 7.45 -32.01 -9.18
N VAL A 418 6.65 -31.24 -9.91
CA VAL A 418 6.73 -29.78 -10.03
C VAL A 418 5.39 -29.17 -9.64
N VAL A 419 5.43 -28.24 -8.68
CA VAL A 419 4.26 -27.45 -8.29
C VAL A 419 4.41 -26.05 -8.88
N GLN A 420 3.42 -25.64 -9.67
CA GLN A 420 3.32 -24.28 -10.21
C GLN A 420 2.27 -23.49 -9.45
N LEU A 421 2.23 -22.17 -9.66
CA LEU A 421 1.21 -21.30 -9.08
C LEU A 421 -0.21 -21.77 -9.43
N ALA A 422 -0.43 -22.19 -10.69
CA ALA A 422 -1.70 -22.75 -11.13
C ALA A 422 -2.05 -24.07 -10.42
N SER A 423 -1.05 -24.89 -10.06
CA SER A 423 -1.27 -26.13 -9.31
C SER A 423 -1.80 -25.84 -7.91
N MET A 424 -1.23 -24.85 -7.22
CA MET A 424 -1.70 -24.39 -5.91
C MET A 424 -3.12 -23.84 -5.97
N ASP A 425 -3.38 -22.96 -6.94
CA ASP A 425 -4.69 -22.33 -7.10
C ASP A 425 -5.78 -23.36 -7.43
N ASN A 426 -5.51 -24.28 -8.36
CA ASN A 426 -6.44 -25.36 -8.69
C ASN A 426 -6.70 -26.30 -7.50
N HIS A 427 -5.69 -26.57 -6.67
CA HIS A 427 -5.85 -27.37 -5.45
C HIS A 427 -6.74 -26.67 -4.42
N ALA A 428 -6.55 -25.36 -4.24
CA ALA A 428 -7.40 -24.53 -3.38
C ALA A 428 -8.87 -24.54 -3.85
N LEU A 429 -9.12 -24.51 -5.16
CA LEU A 429 -10.47 -24.50 -5.72
C LEU A 429 -11.15 -25.88 -5.74
N ALA A 430 -10.40 -26.95 -6.00
CA ALA A 430 -10.97 -28.29 -6.12
C ALA A 430 -11.43 -28.89 -4.78
N ASN A 431 -10.69 -28.63 -3.69
CA ASN A 431 -11.02 -29.09 -2.34
C ASN A 431 -10.97 -27.89 -1.39
N ASN A 432 -11.95 -27.00 -1.54
CA ASN A 432 -11.88 -25.64 -1.00
C ASN A 432 -12.16 -25.56 0.51
N LEU A 433 -11.11 -25.80 1.28
CA LEU A 433 -11.13 -25.63 2.73
C LEU A 433 -11.35 -24.18 3.18
N PHE A 434 -11.07 -23.18 2.35
CA PHE A 434 -11.38 -21.79 2.68
C PHE A 434 -12.89 -21.55 2.67
N LEU A 435 -13.59 -22.09 1.67
CA LEU A 435 -15.05 -22.03 1.61
C LEU A 435 -15.69 -22.81 2.75
N LEU A 436 -15.19 -24.04 3.03
CA LEU A 436 -15.66 -24.80 4.20
C LEU A 436 -15.46 -24.02 5.49
N LEU A 437 -14.29 -23.42 5.69
CA LEU A 437 -13.99 -22.61 6.87
C LEU A 437 -14.91 -21.40 6.97
N LYS A 438 -15.22 -20.74 5.84
CA LYS A 438 -16.17 -19.63 5.78
C LYS A 438 -17.58 -20.03 6.22
N GLU A 439 -18.03 -21.23 5.88
CA GLU A 439 -19.37 -21.74 6.24
C GLU A 439 -19.43 -22.34 7.66
N ALA A 440 -18.28 -22.79 8.20
CA ALA A 440 -18.19 -23.38 9.53
C ALA A 440 -18.66 -22.40 10.63
N THR A 441 -19.43 -22.88 11.59
CA THR A 441 -19.89 -22.09 12.75
C THR A 441 -19.09 -22.40 14.01
N GLN A 442 -18.47 -23.57 14.06
CA GLN A 442 -17.61 -24.06 15.13
C GLN A 442 -16.39 -24.79 14.54
N PRO A 443 -15.28 -24.90 15.27
CA PRO A 443 -14.09 -25.65 14.84
C PRO A 443 -14.39 -27.07 14.35
N ALA A 444 -15.33 -27.77 15.00
CA ALA A 444 -15.71 -29.14 14.64
C ALA A 444 -16.21 -29.28 13.20
N ASP A 445 -16.91 -28.27 12.65
CA ASP A 445 -17.41 -28.29 11.28
C ASP A 445 -16.25 -28.32 10.28
N PHE A 446 -15.19 -27.54 10.55
CA PHE A 446 -13.96 -27.55 9.76
C PHE A 446 -13.16 -28.85 9.98
N LEU A 447 -13.04 -29.32 11.22
CA LEU A 447 -12.20 -30.45 11.60
C LEU A 447 -12.80 -31.82 11.23
N SER A 448 -14.11 -31.93 11.02
CA SER A 448 -14.78 -33.19 10.67
C SER A 448 -14.59 -33.67 9.23
N LEU A 449 -14.28 -32.77 8.27
CA LEU A 449 -14.05 -33.17 6.88
C LEU A 449 -12.94 -34.22 6.73
N GLU A 450 -13.25 -35.37 6.15
CA GLU A 450 -12.25 -36.38 5.86
C GLU A 450 -11.34 -35.98 4.68
N LEU A 451 -10.03 -36.18 4.84
CA LEU A 451 -9.05 -35.93 3.79
C LEU A 451 -8.58 -37.26 3.18
N PRO A 452 -8.36 -37.33 1.86
CA PRO A 452 -7.97 -38.57 1.21
C PRO A 452 -6.54 -38.98 1.58
N VAL A 453 -6.34 -40.27 1.79
CA VAL A 453 -5.02 -40.89 1.96
C VAL A 453 -4.26 -40.87 0.62
N LEU A 454 -2.96 -40.57 0.67
CA LEU A 454 -2.10 -40.58 -0.51
C LEU A 454 -1.83 -42.03 -0.96
N ALA A 455 -2.02 -42.27 -2.26
CA ALA A 455 -1.69 -43.56 -2.88
C ALA A 455 -0.24 -43.66 -3.36
N GLU A 456 0.37 -42.52 -3.72
CA GLU A 456 1.73 -42.43 -4.26
C GLU A 456 2.35 -41.07 -3.94
N VAL A 457 3.69 -41.05 -3.81
CA VAL A 457 4.50 -39.84 -3.66
C VAL A 457 5.38 -39.68 -4.89
N LYS A 458 5.30 -38.51 -5.52
CA LYS A 458 6.10 -38.13 -6.71
C LYS A 458 7.11 -37.02 -6.40
N ALA A 459 7.06 -36.44 -5.20
CA ALA A 459 7.94 -35.37 -4.80
C ALA A 459 9.36 -35.85 -4.50
N SER A 460 10.32 -34.93 -4.63
CA SER A 460 11.71 -35.10 -4.19
C SER A 460 12.06 -34.09 -3.11
N LYS A 461 13.04 -34.42 -2.26
CA LYS A 461 13.53 -33.57 -1.15
C LYS A 461 12.42 -33.23 -0.14
N THR A 462 11.57 -34.21 0.14
CA THR A 462 10.38 -34.09 1.01
C THR A 462 10.30 -35.22 2.05
N ASP A 463 11.42 -35.89 2.32
CA ASP A 463 11.46 -37.11 3.15
C ASP A 463 10.90 -36.88 4.56
N ASP A 464 11.17 -35.72 5.17
CA ASP A 464 10.62 -35.37 6.48
C ASP A 464 9.11 -35.13 6.44
N ILE A 465 8.59 -34.57 5.34
CA ILE A 465 7.15 -34.39 5.12
C ILE A 465 6.49 -35.75 4.92
N GLU A 466 7.10 -36.62 4.10
CA GLU A 466 6.61 -37.98 3.86
C GLU A 466 6.57 -38.80 5.16
N ARG A 467 7.58 -38.66 6.03
CA ARG A 467 7.61 -39.32 7.35
C ARG A 467 6.42 -38.91 8.21
N LEU A 468 6.11 -37.61 8.29
CA LEU A 468 4.93 -37.12 9.02
C LEU A 468 3.62 -37.67 8.42
N PHE A 469 3.50 -37.74 7.09
CA PHE A 469 2.30 -38.32 6.46
C PHE A 469 2.12 -39.80 6.79
N LYS A 470 3.21 -40.59 6.89
CA LYS A 470 3.16 -42.00 7.31
C LYS A 470 2.75 -42.13 8.78
N GLU A 471 3.35 -41.33 9.66
CA GLU A 471 3.03 -41.31 11.10
C GLU A 471 1.56 -40.96 11.35
N MET A 472 1.03 -39.98 10.61
CA MET A 472 -0.36 -39.55 10.65
C MET A 472 -1.31 -40.47 9.86
N ARG A 473 -0.81 -41.55 9.26
CA ARG A 473 -1.58 -42.53 8.46
C ARG A 473 -2.29 -41.94 7.22
N PHE A 474 -1.74 -40.88 6.64
CA PHE A 474 -2.18 -40.29 5.38
C PHE A 474 -1.31 -40.71 4.17
N TYR A 475 -0.38 -41.64 4.36
CA TYR A 475 0.35 -42.28 3.27
C TYR A 475 0.80 -43.69 3.70
N GLU A 476 0.52 -44.69 2.85
CA GLU A 476 1.04 -46.05 3.02
C GLU A 476 1.88 -46.41 1.79
N SER A 477 3.14 -46.79 2.01
CA SER A 477 4.01 -47.24 0.91
C SER A 477 3.45 -48.56 0.37
N LYS A 478 3.14 -48.61 -0.93
CA LYS A 478 2.93 -49.91 -1.59
C LYS A 478 4.21 -50.74 -1.41
N LYS A 479 4.07 -51.91 -0.80
CA LYS A 479 5.15 -52.90 -0.64
C LYS A 479 5.60 -53.43 -1.99
#